data_AF-F2K7H1-F1
#
_entry.id   AF-F2K7H1-F1
#
_cell.length_a   1.000
_cell.length_b   1.000
_cell.length_c   1.000
_cell.angle_alpha   90.00
_cell.angle_beta   90.00
_cell.angle_gamma   90.00
#
_symmetry.space_group_name_H-M   'P 1'
#
loop_
_entity.id
_entity.type
_entity.pdbx_description
1 polymer ?
#
loop_
_entity_poly.entity_id
_entity_poly.type
_entity_poly.pdbx_seq_one_letter_code
_entity_poly.pdbx_strand_id
1 'polypeptide(L)'
;MKPILIALALTAAYSLPALAQDGPTLFKSKPCAACHSIDTKVVGPALKDVAAKNASVPGAQDLLAKHIKEGTQGNWGPMPMPANPVTEEEAKILAAWVLTLK
;
A
#
# COMPACT_ATOMS: atom_id res chain seq x y z
N MET A 1 -55.85 -31.84 -1.72
CA MET A 1 -54.78 -32.80 -1.33
C MET A 1 -53.57 -32.62 -2.24
N LYS A 2 -52.57 -31.84 -1.82
CA LYS A 2 -51.17 -31.90 -2.28
C LYS A 2 -50.34 -30.94 -1.40
N PRO A 3 -49.40 -31.44 -0.59
CA PRO A 3 -48.67 -30.60 0.35
C PRO A 3 -47.58 -29.81 -0.38
N ILE A 4 -47.59 -28.49 -0.19
CA ILE A 4 -46.54 -27.59 -0.64
C ILE A 4 -45.36 -27.76 0.34
N LEU A 5 -44.30 -28.44 -0.11
CA LEU A 5 -43.04 -28.54 0.62
C LEU A 5 -42.22 -27.29 0.32
N ILE A 6 -42.17 -26.36 1.28
CA ILE A 6 -41.25 -25.22 1.26
C ILE A 6 -39.90 -25.71 1.77
N ALA A 7 -38.96 -25.96 0.86
CA ALA A 7 -37.57 -26.24 1.20
C ALA A 7 -36.87 -24.92 1.54
N LEU A 8 -36.61 -24.70 2.84
CA LEU A 8 -35.83 -23.57 3.34
C LEU A 8 -34.34 -23.84 3.06
N ALA A 9 -33.82 -23.29 1.95
CA ALA A 9 -32.40 -23.33 1.65
C ALA A 9 -31.66 -22.34 2.56
N LEU A 10 -30.96 -22.87 3.56
CA LEU A 10 -30.07 -22.11 4.44
C LEU A 10 -28.78 -21.77 3.65
N THR A 11 -28.68 -20.55 3.12
CA THR A 11 -27.43 -20.04 2.53
C THR A 11 -26.51 -19.57 3.65
N ALA A 12 -25.55 -20.40 4.03
CA ALA A 12 -24.45 -19.99 4.91
C ALA A 12 -23.54 -19.01 4.14
N ALA A 13 -23.63 -17.72 4.46
CA ALA A 13 -22.68 -16.72 4.00
C ALA A 13 -21.32 -16.96 4.67
N TYR A 14 -20.39 -17.55 3.93
CA TYR A 14 -19.00 -17.65 4.36
C TYR A 14 -18.31 -16.30 4.15
N SER A 15 -18.15 -15.55 5.24
CA SER A 15 -17.27 -14.39 5.29
C SER A 15 -15.83 -14.88 5.21
N LEU A 16 -15.19 -14.81 4.03
CA LEU A 16 -13.76 -15.06 3.94
C LEU A 16 -13.02 -13.94 4.69
N PRO A 17 -12.01 -14.26 5.51
CA PRO A 17 -11.19 -13.25 6.15
C PRO A 17 -10.47 -12.46 5.05
N ALA A 18 -10.65 -11.13 5.04
CA ALA A 18 -9.80 -10.25 4.25
C ALA A 18 -8.36 -10.45 4.74
N LEU A 19 -7.52 -11.09 3.93
CA LEU A 19 -6.11 -11.26 4.23
C LEU A 19 -5.48 -9.87 4.27
N ALA A 20 -5.11 -9.40 5.47
CA ALA A 20 -4.33 -8.19 5.63
C ALA A 20 -3.00 -8.39 4.88
N GLN A 21 -2.80 -7.65 3.79
CA GLN A 21 -1.55 -7.70 3.03
C GLN A 21 -0.47 -6.90 3.78
N ASP A 22 0.73 -7.46 3.93
CA ASP A 22 1.86 -6.75 4.51
C ASP A 22 2.55 -5.80 3.50
N GLY A 23 3.33 -4.85 4.00
CA GLY A 23 4.03 -3.84 3.19
C GLY A 23 4.93 -4.43 2.09
N PRO A 24 5.82 -5.39 2.39
CA PRO A 24 6.64 -6.05 1.36
C PRO A 24 5.81 -6.74 0.26
N THR A 25 4.71 -7.38 0.64
CA THR A 25 3.81 -8.05 -0.32
C THR A 25 3.11 -7.04 -1.21
N LEU A 26 2.58 -5.94 -0.63
CA LEU A 26 2.00 -4.85 -1.40
C LEU A 26 3.02 -4.20 -2.33
N PHE A 27 4.25 -3.96 -1.87
CA PHE A 27 5.30 -3.37 -2.69
C PHE A 27 5.60 -4.20 -3.95
N LYS A 28 5.54 -5.53 -3.83
CA LYS A 28 5.73 -6.46 -4.95
C LYS A 28 4.48 -6.63 -5.82
N SER A 29 3.28 -6.48 -5.28
CA SER A 29 2.03 -6.62 -6.03
C SER A 29 1.63 -5.33 -6.78
N LYS A 30 2.18 -4.18 -6.37
CA LYS A 30 1.97 -2.86 -6.96
C LYS A 30 3.17 -2.46 -7.85
N PRO A 31 3.07 -1.43 -8.70
CA PRO A 31 4.15 -1.06 -9.63
C PRO A 31 5.40 -0.42 -8.98
N CYS A 32 5.51 -0.45 -7.65
CA CYS A 32 6.56 0.24 -6.90
C CYS A 32 7.97 -0.23 -7.27
N ALA A 33 8.15 -1.55 -7.46
CA ALA A 33 9.44 -2.17 -7.78
C ALA A 33 9.99 -1.78 -9.17
N ALA A 34 9.19 -1.17 -10.04
CA ALA A 34 9.66 -0.65 -11.33
C ALA A 34 10.52 0.62 -11.18
N CYS A 35 10.31 1.37 -10.10
CA CYS A 35 10.94 2.69 -9.90
C CYS A 35 11.76 2.77 -8.61
N HIS A 36 11.49 1.90 -7.63
CA HIS A 36 12.15 1.90 -6.34
C HIS A 36 12.79 0.55 -6.04
N SER A 37 13.85 0.59 -5.24
CA SER A 37 14.39 -0.57 -4.57
C SER A 37 14.60 -0.26 -3.09
N ILE A 38 14.90 -1.29 -2.28
CA ILE A 38 15.13 -1.10 -0.84
C ILE A 38 16.41 -0.29 -0.59
N ASP A 39 17.52 -0.68 -1.21
CA ASP A 39 18.87 -0.21 -0.86
C ASP A 39 19.53 0.66 -1.93
N THR A 40 19.03 0.65 -3.16
CA THR A 40 19.65 1.37 -4.28
C THR A 40 18.67 2.33 -4.95
N LYS A 41 19.17 3.50 -5.31
CA LYS A 41 18.42 4.45 -6.14
C LYS A 41 18.25 3.86 -7.55
N VAL A 42 17.02 3.88 -8.05
CA VAL A 42 16.69 3.47 -9.42
C VAL A 42 16.18 4.70 -10.18
N VAL A 43 14.86 4.84 -10.35
CA VAL A 43 14.24 6.09 -10.82
C VAL A 43 13.92 6.96 -9.61
N GLY A 44 13.22 6.38 -8.64
CA GLY A 44 13.00 6.94 -7.32
C GLY A 44 14.15 6.65 -6.36
N PRO A 45 14.15 7.32 -5.19
CA PRO A 45 15.11 7.05 -4.11
C PRO A 45 15.03 5.60 -3.61
N ALA A 46 16.11 5.13 -3.00
CA ALA A 46 16.07 3.90 -2.21
C ALA A 46 15.07 4.06 -1.05
N LEU A 47 14.30 3.03 -0.72
CA LEU A 47 13.31 3.13 0.35
C LEU A 47 13.95 3.41 1.72
N LYS A 48 15.19 2.95 1.95
CA LYS A 48 15.96 3.29 3.15
C LYS A 48 16.31 4.78 3.24
N ASP A 49 16.64 5.41 2.11
CA ASP A 49 16.86 6.86 2.07
C ASP A 49 15.56 7.60 2.41
N VAL A 50 14.43 7.12 1.91
CA VAL A 50 13.10 7.66 2.25
C VAL A 50 12.84 7.56 3.74
N ALA A 51 13.12 6.40 4.34
CA ALA A 51 12.98 6.20 5.78
C ALA A 51 13.87 7.17 6.56
N ALA A 52 15.17 7.25 6.22
CA ALA A 52 16.13 8.11 6.89
C ALA A 52 15.75 9.59 6.81
N LYS A 53 15.33 10.08 5.63
CA LYS A 53 14.92 11.48 5.44
C LYS A 53 13.67 11.85 6.25
N ASN A 54 12.77 10.90 6.46
CA ASN A 54 11.49 11.14 7.14
C ASN A 54 11.49 10.71 8.62
N ALA A 55 12.60 10.18 9.14
CA ALA A 55 12.68 9.64 10.50
C ALA A 55 12.32 10.64 11.62
N SER A 56 12.55 11.94 11.39
CA SER A 56 12.25 13.01 12.34
C SER A 56 11.06 13.88 11.93
N VAL A 57 10.31 13.50 10.89
CA VAL A 57 9.18 14.29 10.40
C VAL A 57 7.91 13.87 11.15
N PRO A 58 7.26 14.77 11.92
CA PRO A 58 5.97 14.48 12.53
C PRO A 58 4.94 14.16 11.44
N GLY A 59 4.19 13.07 11.60
CA GLY A 59 3.19 12.64 10.61
C GLY A 59 3.80 12.08 9.31
N ALA A 60 5.07 11.64 9.32
CA ALA A 60 5.74 11.04 8.16
C ALA A 60 4.92 9.94 7.46
N GLN A 61 4.23 9.10 8.23
CA GLN A 61 3.43 8.01 7.67
C GLN A 61 2.29 8.53 6.79
N ASP A 62 1.53 9.53 7.26
CA ASP A 62 0.41 10.10 6.49
C ASP A 62 0.91 10.91 5.29
N LEU A 63 2.03 11.64 5.46
CA LEU A 63 2.67 12.35 4.37
C LEU A 63 3.10 11.39 3.25
N LEU A 64 3.79 10.31 3.60
CA LEU A 64 4.24 9.31 2.63
C LEU A 64 3.06 8.56 2.01
N ALA A 65 2.03 8.22 2.79
CA ALA A 65 0.82 7.58 2.27
C ALA A 65 0.13 8.47 1.22
N LYS A 66 0.02 9.78 1.49
CA LYS A 66 -0.50 10.75 0.53
C LYS A 66 0.35 10.78 -0.75
N HIS A 67 1.68 10.89 -0.61
CA HIS A 67 2.57 10.87 -1.78
C HIS A 67 2.44 9.58 -2.58
N ILE A 68 2.36 8.41 -1.94
CA ILE A 68 2.22 7.12 -2.60
C ILE A 68 0.91 7.09 -3.40
N LYS A 69 -0.21 7.50 -2.81
CA LYS A 69 -1.53 7.48 -3.47
C LYS A 69 -1.65 8.52 -4.58
N GLU A 70 -1.32 9.77 -4.30
CA GLU A 70 -1.60 10.93 -5.17
C GLU A 70 -0.44 11.29 -6.10
N GLY A 71 0.74 10.75 -5.85
CA GLY A 71 1.98 11.17 -6.50
C GLY A 71 2.66 12.34 -5.78
N THR A 72 3.89 12.64 -6.18
CA THR A 72 4.68 13.75 -5.62
C THR A 72 5.79 14.18 -6.58
N GLN A 73 6.29 15.41 -6.45
CA GLN A 73 7.39 15.93 -7.26
C GLN A 73 8.23 16.92 -6.45
N GLY A 74 9.53 16.99 -6.74
CA GLY A 74 10.44 18.01 -6.18
C GLY A 74 11.13 17.60 -4.88
N ASN A 75 10.65 16.56 -4.18
CA ASN A 75 11.27 16.11 -2.92
C ASN A 75 12.61 15.39 -3.10
N TRP A 76 12.85 14.78 -4.26
CA TRP A 76 14.00 13.89 -4.54
C TRP A 76 14.70 14.18 -5.87
N GLY A 77 14.23 15.20 -6.60
CA GLY A 77 14.68 15.55 -7.94
C GLY A 77 13.53 16.03 -8.84
N PRO A 78 13.82 16.28 -10.12
CA PRO A 78 12.85 16.80 -11.07
C PRO A 78 11.81 15.74 -11.53
N MET A 79 12.15 14.44 -11.42
CA MET A 79 11.28 13.35 -11.83
C MET A 79 10.08 13.21 -10.87
N PRO A 80 8.83 13.34 -11.36
CA PRO A 80 7.65 13.11 -10.53
C PRO A 80 7.42 11.61 -10.29
N MET A 81 6.91 11.28 -9.11
CA MET A 81 6.26 10.00 -8.84
C MET A 81 4.77 10.13 -9.21
N PRO A 82 4.25 9.36 -10.18
CA PRO A 82 2.83 9.37 -10.51
C PRO A 82 1.95 8.86 -9.36
N ALA A 83 0.65 9.15 -9.44
CA ALA A 83 -0.35 8.52 -8.58
C ALA A 83 -0.33 6.99 -8.77
N ASN A 84 -0.39 6.24 -7.67
CA ASN A 84 -0.39 4.77 -7.71
C ASN A 84 -1.81 4.21 -7.51
N PRO A 85 -2.13 3.06 -8.14
CA PRO A 85 -3.43 2.40 -7.98
C PRO A 85 -3.52 1.65 -6.65
N VAL A 86 -3.58 2.41 -5.55
CA VAL A 86 -3.68 1.90 -4.18
C VAL A 86 -4.86 2.51 -3.44
N THR A 87 -5.43 1.76 -2.50
CA THR A 87 -6.39 2.33 -1.54
C THR A 87 -5.66 3.18 -0.48
N GLU A 88 -6.42 3.89 0.36
CA GLU A 88 -5.83 4.66 1.45
C GLU A 88 -5.17 3.75 2.49
N GLU A 89 -5.78 2.60 2.75
CA GLU A 89 -5.29 1.59 3.67
C GLU A 89 -3.98 0.98 3.16
N GLU A 90 -3.93 0.58 1.88
CA GLU A 90 -2.72 0.07 1.25
C GLU A 90 -1.58 1.11 1.28
N ALA A 91 -1.89 2.38 0.99
CA ALA A 91 -0.91 3.46 1.03
C ALA A 91 -0.34 3.66 2.45
N LYS A 92 -1.19 3.58 3.49
CA LYS A 92 -0.76 3.67 4.90
C LYS A 92 0.10 2.48 5.31
N ILE A 93 -0.24 1.26 4.88
CA ILE A 93 0.55 0.05 5.15
C ILE A 93 1.93 0.17 4.49
N LEU A 94 1.98 0.58 3.22
CA LEU A 94 3.24 0.81 2.50
C LEU A 94 4.09 1.87 3.18
N ALA A 95 3.51 3.02 3.52
CA ALA A 95 4.22 4.10 4.21
C ALA A 95 4.78 3.67 5.56
N ALA A 96 3.96 2.99 6.38
CA ALA A 96 4.39 2.45 7.66
C ALA A 96 5.57 1.49 7.49
N TRP A 97 5.48 0.57 6.53
CA TRP A 97 6.56 -0.38 6.24
C TRP A 97 7.85 0.32 5.78
N VAL A 98 7.76 1.27 4.85
CA VAL A 98 8.92 2.04 4.36
C VAL A 98 9.66 2.68 5.53
N LEU A 99 8.96 3.28 6.48
CA LEU A 99 9.56 3.93 7.66
C LEU A 99 10.27 2.96 8.63
N THR A 100 10.04 1.65 8.51
CA THR A 100 10.76 0.63 9.29
C THR A 100 12.12 0.24 8.70
N LEU A 101 12.38 0.61 7.44
CA LEU A 101 13.61 0.26 6.74
C LEU A 101 14.78 1.11 7.23
N LYS A 102 15.95 0.49 7.42
CA LYS A 102 17.18 1.11 7.90
C LYS A 102 18.33 0.88 6.94
#